data_AF-A0AA45HJW0-F1
#
_entry.id   AF-A0AA45HJW0-F1
#
_cell.length_a   1.000
_cell.length_b   1.000
_cell.length_c   1.000
_cell.angle_alpha   90.00
_cell.angle_beta   90.00
_cell.angle_gamma   90.00
#
_symmetry.space_group_name_H-M   'P 1'
#
loop_
_entity.id
_entity.type
_entity.pdbx_description
1 polymer ?
#
loop_
_entity_poly.entity_id
_entity_poly.type
_entity_poly.pdbx_seq_one_letter_code
_entity_poly.pdbx_strand_id
1 'polypeptide(L)'
;MEKYTTEELTEALRAINSIIHKCEKAQEKFPECKSQHTLLKNQLKAMYISKALITEALSKIEPDTETKNIFDDSCSSELLLSNLDQLHTTNLGAERIRKNLRLDTDDVVDWCRGIIKAANANITRKGKNWYIAVDDCEITVNAHSYTVITAHRLA
;
A
#
# COMPACT_ATOMS: atom_id res chain seq x y z
N MET A 1 23.65 -11.21 18.64
CA MET A 1 22.68 -11.31 17.54
C MET A 1 21.96 -9.99 17.49
N GLU A 2 22.15 -9.22 16.42
CA GLU A 2 21.36 -8.03 16.16
C GLU A 2 19.89 -8.45 16.12
N LYS A 3 19.07 -7.84 16.99
CA LYS A 3 17.62 -8.06 16.98
C LYS A 3 17.06 -7.10 15.93
N TYR A 4 16.41 -7.64 14.90
CA TYR A 4 15.63 -6.84 13.95
C TYR A 4 14.52 -6.10 14.71
N THR A 5 14.26 -4.85 14.34
CA THR A 5 13.17 -4.05 14.90
C THR A 5 11.81 -4.52 14.38
N THR A 6 10.74 -4.21 15.11
CA THR A 6 9.37 -4.54 14.68
C THR A 6 9.04 -3.83 13.37
N GLU A 7 9.51 -2.59 13.20
CA GLU A 7 9.34 -1.79 11.99
C GLU A 7 10.03 -2.45 10.78
N GLU A 8 11.28 -2.88 10.93
CA GLU A 8 12.02 -3.57 9.86
C GLU A 8 11.34 -4.89 9.45
N LEU A 9 10.87 -5.67 10.42
CA LEU A 9 10.16 -6.92 10.15
C LEU A 9 8.81 -6.67 9.47
N THR A 10 8.10 -5.60 9.86
CA THR A 10 6.82 -5.21 9.25
C THR A 10 7.03 -4.75 7.81
N GLU A 11 8.04 -3.93 7.54
CA GLU A 11 8.39 -3.51 6.18
C GLU A 11 8.84 -4.69 5.31
N ALA A 12 9.62 -5.62 5.86
CA ALA A 12 10.00 -6.85 5.15
C ALA A 12 8.76 -7.71 4.81
N LEU A 13 7.84 -7.89 5.76
CA LEU A 13 6.60 -8.64 5.56
C LEU A 13 5.73 -8.01 4.46
N ARG A 14 5.64 -6.67 4.46
CA ARG A 14 4.93 -5.87 3.45
C ARG A 14 5.53 -6.05 2.06
N ALA A 15 6.86 -5.98 1.94
CA ALA A 15 7.56 -6.20 0.69
C ALA A 15 7.32 -7.62 0.13
N ILE A 16 7.42 -8.64 0.98
CA ILE A 16 7.17 -10.05 0.60
C ILE A 16 5.73 -10.26 0.14
N ASN A 17 4.74 -9.73 0.88
CA ASN A 17 3.35 -9.81 0.48
C ASN A 17 3.11 -9.15 -0.89
N SER A 18 3.77 -8.03 -1.19
CA SER A 18 3.70 -7.42 -2.52
C SER A 18 4.30 -8.31 -3.62
N ILE A 19 5.39 -9.02 -3.34
CA ILE A 19 6.02 -9.94 -4.30
C ILE A 19 5.11 -11.14 -4.54
N ILE A 20 4.56 -11.75 -3.49
CA ILE A 20 3.60 -12.86 -3.57
C ILE A 20 2.43 -12.48 -4.49
N HIS A 21 1.78 -11.35 -4.22
CA HIS A 21 0.64 -10.91 -5.03
C HIS A 21 0.99 -10.72 -6.51
N LYS A 22 2.17 -10.17 -6.82
CA LYS A 22 2.63 -10.01 -8.21
C LYS A 22 2.89 -11.37 -8.86
N CYS A 23 3.50 -12.30 -8.14
CA CYS A 23 3.77 -13.66 -8.64
C CYS A 23 2.48 -14.44 -8.86
N GLU A 24 1.48 -14.33 -7.98
CA GLU A 24 0.16 -14.95 -8.15
C GLU A 24 -0.58 -14.39 -9.37
N LYS A 25 -0.63 -13.05 -9.51
CA LYS A 25 -1.22 -12.40 -10.68
C LYS A 25 -0.49 -12.71 -11.98
N ALA A 26 0.82 -12.94 -11.94
CA ALA A 26 1.57 -13.42 -13.08
C ALA A 26 1.24 -14.87 -13.41
N GLN A 27 1.04 -15.72 -12.39
CA GLN A 27 0.68 -17.13 -12.57
C GLN A 27 -0.66 -17.30 -13.30
N GLU A 28 -1.65 -16.47 -13.01
CA GLU A 28 -2.95 -16.45 -13.72
C GLU A 28 -2.82 -16.26 -15.25
N LYS A 29 -1.70 -15.71 -15.74
CA LYS A 29 -1.50 -15.37 -17.16
C LYS A 29 -0.78 -16.44 -17.98
N PHE A 30 -0.27 -17.52 -17.35
CA PHE A 30 0.53 -18.52 -18.05
C PHE A 30 -0.09 -19.93 -17.94
N PRO A 31 -0.24 -20.67 -19.06
CA PRO A 31 -0.69 -22.05 -19.03
C PRO A 31 0.34 -22.96 -18.32
N GLU A 32 -0.14 -23.96 -17.55
CA GLU A 32 0.61 -24.72 -16.53
C GLU A 32 1.87 -25.48 -16.98
N CYS A 33 2.21 -25.49 -18.27
CA CYS A 33 3.22 -26.40 -18.85
C CYS A 33 4.48 -25.71 -19.42
N LYS A 34 4.86 -24.51 -18.96
CA LYS A 34 6.12 -23.87 -19.39
C LYS A 34 7.11 -23.70 -18.24
N SER A 35 8.42 -23.68 -18.53
CA SER A 35 9.51 -23.50 -17.55
C SER A 35 9.33 -22.24 -16.67
N GLN A 36 8.67 -21.21 -17.18
CA GLN A 36 8.29 -20.02 -16.42
C GLN A 36 7.34 -20.36 -15.26
N HIS A 37 6.39 -21.28 -15.46
CA HIS A 37 5.44 -21.72 -14.42
C HIS A 37 6.17 -22.38 -13.23
N THR A 38 7.16 -23.23 -13.51
CA THR A 38 7.99 -23.87 -12.46
C THR A 38 8.83 -22.85 -11.68
N LEU A 39 9.43 -21.86 -12.37
CA LEU A 39 10.21 -20.81 -11.72
C LEU A 39 9.35 -19.94 -10.80
N LEU A 40 8.18 -19.51 -11.28
CA LEU A 40 7.20 -18.74 -10.50
C LEU A 40 6.72 -19.51 -9.27
N LYS A 41 6.47 -20.82 -9.39
CA LYS A 41 6.09 -21.68 -8.26
C LYS A 41 7.20 -21.79 -7.20
N ASN A 42 8.46 -21.90 -7.63
CA ASN A 42 9.60 -21.94 -6.70
C ASN A 42 9.81 -20.59 -6.01
N GLN A 43 9.64 -19.49 -6.72
CA GLN A 43 9.67 -18.15 -6.15
C GLN A 43 8.56 -17.96 -5.12
N LEU A 44 7.31 -18.33 -5.43
CA LEU A 44 6.19 -18.27 -4.48
C LEU A 44 6.47 -19.08 -3.21
N LYS A 45 6.97 -20.32 -3.34
CA LYS A 45 7.33 -21.15 -2.18
C LYS A 45 8.37 -20.47 -1.29
N ALA A 46 9.44 -19.92 -1.88
CA ALA A 46 10.47 -19.22 -1.12
C ALA A 46 9.91 -17.99 -0.38
N MET A 47 9.01 -17.24 -1.03
CA MET A 47 8.37 -16.07 -0.43
C MET A 47 7.42 -16.47 0.72
N TYR A 48 6.65 -17.55 0.56
CA TYR A 48 5.78 -18.07 1.62
C TYR A 48 6.56 -18.55 2.85
N ILE A 49 7.70 -19.22 2.65
CA ILE A 49 8.60 -19.61 3.75
C ILE A 49 9.14 -18.35 4.45
N SER A 50 9.58 -17.35 3.69
CA SER A 50 10.09 -16.09 4.24
C SER A 50 9.02 -15.36 5.06
N LYS A 51 7.78 -15.31 4.55
CA LYS A 51 6.61 -14.74 5.25
C LYS A 51 6.36 -15.44 6.58
N ALA A 52 6.38 -16.77 6.61
CA ALA A 52 6.16 -17.55 7.82
C ALA A 52 7.23 -17.23 8.89
N LEU A 53 8.51 -17.20 8.49
CA LEU A 53 9.62 -16.90 9.40
C LEU A 53 9.55 -15.48 9.99
N ILE A 54 9.20 -14.48 9.16
CA ILE A 54 9.07 -13.09 9.62
C ILE A 54 7.87 -12.93 10.57
N THR A 55 6.75 -13.59 10.24
CA THR A 55 5.56 -13.57 11.11
C THR A 55 5.85 -14.23 12.46
N GLU A 56 6.58 -15.34 12.46
CA GLU A 56 7.04 -16.00 13.69
C GLU A 56 7.99 -15.09 14.49
N ALA A 57 8.92 -14.41 13.83
CA ALA A 57 9.81 -13.45 14.48
C ALA A 57 9.06 -12.30 15.15
N LEU A 58 8.02 -11.77 14.50
CA LEU A 58 7.13 -10.74 15.08
C LEU A 58 6.39 -11.27 16.31
N SER A 59 5.84 -12.49 16.25
CA SER A 59 5.14 -13.11 17.39
C SER A 59 6.03 -13.36 18.62
N LYS A 60 7.36 -13.44 18.43
CA LYS A 60 8.32 -13.59 19.53
C LYS A 60 8.68 -12.25 20.19
N ILE A 61 8.41 -11.13 19.53
CA ILE A 61 8.71 -9.78 20.03
C ILE A 61 7.53 -9.23 20.85
N GLU A 62 6.30 -9.61 20.51
CA GLU A 62 5.08 -9.32 21.28
C GLU A 62 4.46 -10.61 21.84
N PRO A 63 4.72 -11.01 23.11
CA PRO A 63 4.12 -12.22 23.67
C PRO A 63 2.64 -12.09 24.06
N ASP A 64 2.03 -10.89 24.02
CA ASP A 64 0.73 -10.62 24.68
C ASP A 64 -0.37 -10.07 23.76
N THR A 65 -0.28 -10.23 22.44
CA THR A 65 -1.35 -9.81 21.52
C THR A 65 -2.09 -11.03 21.01
N GLU A 66 -3.22 -11.33 21.67
CA GLU A 66 -4.25 -12.25 21.20
C GLU A 66 -4.41 -12.15 19.68
N THR A 67 -4.31 -13.31 19.05
CA THR A 67 -4.61 -13.57 17.65
C THR A 67 -5.95 -12.94 17.27
N LYS A 68 -5.94 -11.70 16.76
CA LYS A 68 -7.03 -11.21 15.92
C LYS A 68 -6.83 -11.81 14.54
N ASN A 69 -7.25 -13.07 14.47
CA ASN A 69 -7.70 -13.70 13.25
C ASN A 69 -8.93 -12.90 12.78
N ILE A 70 -8.68 -11.86 12.00
CA ILE A 70 -9.72 -11.22 11.20
C ILE A 70 -9.32 -11.46 9.75
N PHE A 71 -9.77 -12.61 9.27
CA PHE A 71 -10.18 -12.75 7.89
C PHE A 71 -11.35 -11.77 7.72
N ASP A 72 -11.05 -10.52 7.39
CA ASP A 72 -12.03 -9.61 6.86
C ASP A 72 -11.44 -8.84 5.69
N ASP A 73 -12.06 -9.05 4.55
CA ASP A 73 -11.90 -8.34 3.30
C ASP A 73 -12.53 -6.93 3.40
N SER A 74 -12.57 -6.35 4.60
CA SER A 74 -13.17 -5.06 4.91
C SER A 74 -12.30 -4.30 5.92
N CYS A 75 -11.21 -3.74 5.39
CA CYS A 75 -10.60 -2.49 5.87
C CYS A 75 -9.40 -2.18 4.97
N SER A 76 -9.71 -1.67 3.79
CA SER A 76 -8.69 -1.08 2.92
C SER A 76 -8.52 0.41 3.27
N SER A 77 -9.59 1.15 3.49
CA SER A 77 -9.56 2.59 3.74
C SER A 77 -8.96 3.01 5.09
N GLU A 78 -9.18 2.28 6.19
CA GLU A 78 -8.73 2.74 7.53
C GLU A 78 -7.21 2.69 7.68
N LEU A 79 -6.52 1.85 6.88
CA LEU A 79 -5.05 1.84 6.81
C LEU A 79 -4.48 3.12 6.17
N LEU A 80 -5.18 3.71 5.20
CA LEU A 80 -4.79 5.01 4.65
C LEU A 80 -5.08 6.12 5.68
N LEU A 81 -6.25 6.09 6.31
CA LEU A 81 -6.68 7.12 7.27
C LEU A 81 -5.81 7.16 8.54
N SER A 82 -5.37 6.01 9.04
CA SER A 82 -4.46 5.90 10.19
C SER A 82 -3.03 6.35 9.90
N ASN A 83 -2.65 6.51 8.63
CA ASN A 83 -1.29 6.83 8.21
C ASN A 83 -1.21 8.12 7.36
N LEU A 84 -2.18 9.03 7.50
CA LEU A 84 -2.18 10.28 6.73
C LEU A 84 -0.97 11.15 7.00
N ASP A 85 -0.34 11.03 8.16
CA ASP A 85 0.87 11.79 8.50
C ASP A 85 2.11 11.32 7.74
N GLN A 86 2.07 10.14 7.13
CA GLN A 86 3.12 9.64 6.25
C GLN A 86 2.97 10.16 4.81
N LEU A 87 1.88 10.87 4.49
CA LEU A 87 1.66 11.40 3.15
C LEU A 87 2.79 12.37 2.78
N HIS A 88 3.36 12.15 1.61
CA HIS A 88 4.38 13.03 1.06
C HIS A 88 4.28 13.07 -0.47
N THR A 89 4.97 14.00 -1.11
CA THR A 89 5.12 14.00 -2.57
C THR A 89 6.50 14.51 -2.96
N THR A 90 6.86 14.41 -4.24
CA THR A 90 8.09 15.00 -4.78
C THR A 90 7.81 16.43 -5.27
N ASN A 91 8.83 17.27 -5.43
CA ASN A 91 8.64 18.65 -5.93
C ASN A 91 7.89 18.69 -7.27
N LEU A 92 8.29 17.82 -8.22
CA LEU A 92 7.58 17.67 -9.50
C LEU A 92 6.16 17.12 -9.35
N GLY A 93 5.93 16.25 -8.35
CA GLY A 93 4.60 15.77 -7.99
C GLY A 93 3.72 16.92 -7.50
N ALA A 94 4.25 17.78 -6.64
CA ALA A 94 3.56 18.94 -6.12
C ALA A 94 3.19 19.94 -7.22
N GLU A 95 4.11 20.25 -8.13
CA GLU A 95 3.84 21.11 -9.29
C GLU A 95 2.72 20.54 -10.17
N ARG A 96 2.78 19.24 -10.48
CA ARG A 96 1.73 18.56 -11.26
C ARG A 96 0.37 18.66 -10.58
N ILE A 97 0.30 18.35 -9.28
CA ILE A 97 -0.94 18.38 -8.48
C ILE A 97 -1.52 19.80 -8.46
N ARG A 98 -0.68 20.80 -8.17
CA ARG A 98 -1.07 22.21 -8.12
C ARG A 98 -1.66 22.67 -9.45
N LYS A 99 -1.01 22.32 -10.57
CA LYS A 99 -1.48 22.66 -11.92
C LYS A 99 -2.81 21.98 -12.26
N ASN A 100 -2.94 20.69 -11.95
CA ASN A 100 -4.14 19.91 -12.29
C ASN A 100 -5.38 20.40 -11.53
N LEU A 101 -5.23 20.73 -10.26
CA LEU A 101 -6.31 21.18 -9.39
C LEU A 101 -6.51 22.70 -9.40
N ARG A 102 -5.56 23.45 -9.98
CA ARG A 102 -5.46 24.91 -9.95
C ARG A 102 -5.41 25.46 -8.51
N LEU A 103 -4.56 24.87 -7.68
CA LEU A 103 -4.40 25.28 -6.29
C LEU A 103 -3.47 26.49 -6.18
N ASP A 104 -3.81 27.41 -5.29
CA ASP A 104 -2.97 28.53 -4.86
C ASP A 104 -2.46 28.28 -3.43
N THR A 105 -1.76 27.16 -3.26
CA THR A 105 -1.13 26.78 -1.98
C THR A 105 0.23 26.18 -2.24
N ASP A 106 1.18 26.49 -1.36
CA ASP A 106 2.50 25.87 -1.39
C ASP A 106 2.50 24.47 -0.79
N ASP A 107 1.65 24.22 0.22
CA ASP A 107 1.50 22.92 0.85
C ASP A 107 0.36 22.11 0.23
N VAL A 108 0.70 21.43 -0.86
CA VAL A 108 -0.22 20.52 -1.54
C VAL A 108 -0.49 19.25 -0.74
N VAL A 109 0.40 18.86 0.17
CA VAL A 109 0.26 17.62 0.95
C VAL A 109 -0.79 17.85 2.02
N ASP A 110 -0.74 18.98 2.72
CA ASP A 110 -1.76 19.40 3.68
C ASP A 110 -3.12 19.55 3.05
N TRP A 111 -3.17 20.11 1.84
CA TRP A 111 -4.40 20.15 1.08
C TRP A 111 -4.96 18.74 0.82
N CYS A 112 -4.12 17.80 0.36
CA CYS A 112 -4.54 16.41 0.16
C CYS A 112 -4.99 15.75 1.47
N ARG A 113 -4.30 15.99 2.59
CA ARG A 113 -4.68 15.49 3.92
C ARG A 113 -6.08 15.97 4.31
N GLY A 114 -6.37 17.26 4.12
CA GLY A 114 -7.67 17.83 4.41
C GLY A 114 -8.79 17.19 3.60
N ILE A 115 -8.57 17.01 2.30
CA ILE A 115 -9.55 16.39 1.39
C ILE A 115 -9.80 14.92 1.73
N ILE A 116 -8.75 14.14 1.99
CA ILE A 116 -8.89 12.71 2.33
C ILE A 116 -9.62 12.52 3.68
N LYS A 117 -9.50 13.49 4.61
CA LYS A 117 -10.23 13.47 5.90
C LYS A 117 -11.70 13.83 5.78
N ALA A 118 -12.16 14.33 4.63
CA ALA A 118 -13.56 14.70 4.45
C ALA A 118 -14.46 13.45 4.55
N ALA A 119 -15.60 13.57 5.23
CA ALA A 119 -16.48 12.43 5.53
C ALA A 119 -17.13 11.81 4.26
N ASN A 120 -17.12 12.53 3.15
CA ASN A 120 -17.63 12.09 1.84
C ASN A 120 -16.55 11.45 0.95
N ALA A 121 -15.34 11.21 1.46
CA ALA A 121 -14.28 10.56 0.70
C ALA A 121 -14.59 9.09 0.40
N ASN A 122 -14.70 8.76 -0.88
CA ASN A 122 -14.75 7.38 -1.35
C ASN A 122 -13.34 6.87 -1.64
N ILE A 123 -12.85 5.96 -0.80
CA ILE A 123 -11.49 5.42 -0.87
C ILE A 123 -11.54 3.98 -1.37
N THR A 124 -10.89 3.72 -2.50
CA THR A 124 -10.77 2.37 -3.07
C THR A 124 -9.31 2.00 -3.33
N ARG A 125 -8.94 0.74 -3.07
CA ARG A 125 -7.62 0.22 -3.43
C ARG A 125 -7.70 -0.50 -4.75
N LYS A 126 -6.82 -0.14 -5.70
CA LYS A 126 -6.63 -0.91 -6.94
C LYS A 126 -5.14 -1.22 -7.11
N GLY A 127 -4.75 -2.43 -6.71
CA GLY A 127 -3.36 -2.89 -6.74
C GLY A 127 -2.44 -2.09 -5.82
N LYS A 128 -1.45 -1.40 -6.40
CA LYS A 128 -0.42 -0.64 -5.66
C LYS A 128 -0.86 0.76 -5.21
N ASN A 129 -2.04 1.23 -5.62
CA ASN A 129 -2.49 2.59 -5.39
C ASN A 129 -3.87 2.64 -4.71
N TRP A 130 -4.04 3.64 -3.87
CA TRP A 130 -5.31 4.17 -3.39
C TRP A 130 -5.85 5.19 -4.40
N TYR A 131 -7.14 5.12 -4.68
CA TYR A 131 -7.91 6.11 -5.42
C TYR A 131 -8.94 6.68 -4.46
N ILE A 132 -8.87 7.99 -4.25
CA ILE A 132 -9.72 8.73 -3.33
C ILE A 132 -10.53 9.72 -4.16
N ALA A 133 -11.84 9.52 -4.22
CA ALA A 133 -12.76 10.45 -4.86
C ALA A 133 -13.50 11.25 -3.78
N VAL A 134 -13.38 12.57 -3.83
CA VAL A 134 -14.05 13.52 -2.92
C VAL A 134 -14.57 14.67 -3.78
N ASP A 135 -15.88 14.94 -3.69
CA ASP A 135 -16.54 15.93 -4.55
C ASP A 135 -16.17 15.72 -6.03
N ASP A 136 -15.69 16.78 -6.69
CA ASP A 136 -15.24 16.76 -8.10
C ASP A 136 -13.73 16.53 -8.22
N CYS A 137 -13.09 15.82 -7.28
CA CYS A 137 -11.65 15.57 -7.29
C CYS A 137 -11.32 14.10 -7.09
N GLU A 138 -10.33 13.60 -7.85
CA GLU A 138 -9.73 12.29 -7.64
C GLU A 138 -8.25 12.43 -7.29
N ILE A 139 -7.85 11.84 -6.16
CA ILE A 139 -6.48 11.77 -5.67
C ILE A 139 -6.00 10.32 -5.76
N THR A 140 -4.79 10.13 -6.30
CA THR A 140 -4.12 8.83 -6.31
C THR A 140 -2.92 8.85 -5.37
N VAL A 141 -2.93 7.96 -4.37
CA VAL A 141 -1.85 7.80 -3.40
C VAL A 141 -1.24 6.41 -3.54
N ASN A 142 0.08 6.30 -3.45
CA ASN A 142 0.71 5.00 -3.41
C ASN A 142 0.40 4.28 -2.10
N ALA A 143 -0.08 3.05 -2.17
CA ALA A 143 -0.42 2.28 -0.97
C ALA A 143 0.80 1.88 -0.14
N HIS A 144 1.95 1.78 -0.83
CA HIS A 144 3.33 1.59 -0.39
C HIS A 144 3.88 2.69 0.51
N SER A 145 4.28 3.74 -0.17
CA SER A 145 5.10 4.82 0.35
C SER A 145 4.29 6.02 0.81
N TYR A 146 2.95 5.94 0.75
CA TYR A 146 2.07 7.08 1.01
C TYR A 146 2.40 8.31 0.13
N THR A 147 3.07 8.09 -1.01
CA THR A 147 3.38 9.16 -1.93
C THR A 147 2.11 9.59 -2.68
N VAL A 148 1.72 10.85 -2.60
CA VAL A 148 0.67 11.43 -3.44
C VAL A 148 1.20 11.49 -4.87
N ILE A 149 0.68 10.60 -5.71
CA ILE A 149 1.12 10.46 -7.09
C ILE A 149 0.49 11.55 -7.94
N THR A 150 -0.82 11.73 -7.86
CA THR A 150 -1.50 12.77 -8.63
C THR A 150 -2.81 13.14 -7.97
N ALA A 151 -3.32 14.30 -8.31
CA ALA A 151 -4.68 14.68 -8.06
C ALA A 151 -5.19 15.51 -9.24
N HIS A 152 -6.48 15.39 -9.53
CA HIS A 152 -7.11 16.10 -10.64
C HIS A 152 -8.60 16.27 -10.39
N ARG A 153 -9.21 17.24 -11.07
CA ARG A 153 -10.66 17.40 -11.06
C ARG A 153 -11.30 16.34 -11.96
N LEU A 154 -12.40 15.78 -11.50
CA LEU A 154 -13.31 14.99 -12.32
C LEU A 154 -14.01 15.97 -13.27
N ALA A 155 -13.96 15.68 -14.57
CA ALA A 155 -14.54 16.52 -15.62
C ALA A 155 -16.00 16.13 -15.88
#